data_AF-A0A9E1TNC0-F1
#
_entry.id   AF-A0A9E1TNC0-F1
#
_cell.length_a   1.000
_cell.length_b   1.000
_cell.length_c   1.000
_cell.angle_alpha   90.00
_cell.angle_beta   90.00
_cell.angle_gamma   90.00
#
_symmetry.space_group_name_H-M   'P 1'
#
loop_
_entity.id
_entity.type
_entity.pdbx_description
1 polymer ?
#
loop_
_entity_poly.entity_id
_entity_poly.type
_entity_poly.pdbx_seq_one_letter_code
_entity_poly.pdbx_strand_id
1 'polypeptide(L)'
;MCGIIAILRRPSSRDVPTAESILTLLVDATALLGGPDGSQMADRVAAAAGQIAEADRLLGGLPGLLALDRDSGLAGRITAALADLPDQIAGMEAVLERRVTTFDGSDSSDGVEAANAALVGLRDAVWAVTRDRIGTHVGVVSLRSSRIAPSDAGLGVLLSIQQALSAVDRLEVRGRDSAGIQVTVWNHDLAVDDPEVVGRTVDGLHRTGSVRVLDGGGLAFVVKAAAEIGELGDNTAVLRAALAADGLLARALVAPGVEGSILGHTRWASVGLISESNAHPVDSVRADGVVVPLVTAVLNGDVDNHADLMVSEGLSVAPEITTDAKVIPVLCATHLAAGHDRAEAFRRAVSVFDGSVAIGVATGDAPGRLLLALRGSGQGLYVGLAEDAYVVASEPYGVVELTTEFVRMDGETPADPADPGASRGQILELDGALAGTLDGMARRSYDGRSLPVTEADVARAEITTRDIDRGDHPHF
;
A
#
# COMPACT_ATOMS: atom_id res chain seq x y z
N MET A 1 -11.81 7.31 -8.65
CA MET A 1 -10.51 8.00 -8.70
C MET A 1 -9.48 6.94 -9.07
N CYS A 2 -8.42 7.26 -9.81
CA CYS A 2 -7.31 6.32 -9.93
C CYS A 2 -6.59 6.21 -8.58
N GLY A 3 -6.05 5.05 -8.25
CA GLY A 3 -5.36 4.81 -6.99
C GLY A 3 -4.02 4.13 -7.23
N ILE A 4 -2.91 4.77 -6.84
CA ILE A 4 -1.60 4.10 -6.78
C ILE A 4 -1.45 3.48 -5.39
N ILE A 5 -0.92 2.25 -5.33
CA ILE A 5 -0.46 1.62 -4.09
C ILE A 5 0.91 0.97 -4.32
N ALA A 6 1.82 1.08 -3.36
CA ALA A 6 3.04 0.28 -3.36
C ALA A 6 3.44 -0.08 -1.93
N ILE A 7 4.06 -1.25 -1.74
CA ILE A 7 4.58 -1.68 -0.45
C ILE A 7 5.99 -2.22 -0.63
N LEU A 8 6.94 -1.62 0.10
CA LEU A 8 8.30 -2.14 0.27
C LEU A 8 8.46 -2.53 1.73
N ARG A 9 8.96 -3.74 1.97
CA ARG A 9 9.13 -4.28 3.31
C ARG A 9 10.56 -4.77 3.49
N ARG A 10 11.17 -4.47 4.63
CA ARG A 10 12.41 -5.11 5.08
C ARG A 10 12.11 -6.26 6.03
N PRO A 11 13.04 -7.21 6.23
CA PRO A 11 12.95 -8.19 7.30
C PRO A 11 12.78 -7.51 8.66
N SER A 12 11.86 -8.02 9.47
CA SER A 12 11.63 -7.46 10.80
C SER A 12 12.71 -7.88 11.79
N SER A 13 13.09 -6.96 12.67
CA SER A 13 13.98 -7.24 13.80
C SER A 13 13.22 -7.50 15.11
N ARG A 14 11.89 -7.38 15.12
CA ARG A 14 11.08 -7.57 16.33
C ARG A 14 10.74 -9.05 16.53
N ASP A 15 10.87 -9.50 17.78
CA ASP A 15 10.46 -10.84 18.18
C ASP A 15 8.95 -11.06 18.01
N VAL A 16 8.57 -12.29 17.70
CA VAL A 16 7.17 -12.70 17.62
C VAL A 16 6.54 -12.62 19.02
N PRO A 17 5.50 -11.80 19.24
CA PRO A 17 4.88 -11.66 20.55
C PRO A 17 4.19 -12.95 20.98
N THR A 18 4.10 -13.18 22.29
CA THR A 18 3.40 -14.34 22.83
C THR A 18 1.89 -14.07 22.92
N ALA A 19 1.09 -15.12 22.76
CA ALA A 19 -0.36 -15.05 22.99
C ALA A 19 -0.70 -14.47 24.37
N GLU A 20 0.07 -14.82 25.41
CA GLU A 20 -0.09 -14.28 26.77
C GLU A 20 0.13 -12.76 26.82
N SER A 21 1.21 -12.26 26.20
CA SER A 21 1.52 -10.82 26.18
C SER A 21 0.39 -9.99 25.54
N ILE A 22 -0.26 -10.52 24.51
CA ILE A 22 -1.39 -9.86 23.83
C ILE A 22 -2.65 -9.96 24.68
N LEU A 23 -3.01 -11.16 25.14
CA LEU A 23 -4.26 -11.39 25.85
C LEU A 23 -4.31 -10.68 27.21
N THR A 24 -3.18 -10.59 27.92
CA THR A 24 -3.12 -9.85 29.20
C THR A 24 -3.48 -8.38 29.00
N LEU A 25 -2.94 -7.70 27.97
CA LEU A 25 -3.29 -6.30 27.67
C LEU A 25 -4.80 -6.13 27.43
N LEU A 26 -5.42 -7.04 26.67
CA LEU A 26 -6.84 -6.96 26.34
C LEU A 26 -7.73 -7.23 27.57
N VAL A 27 -7.36 -8.21 28.41
CA VAL A 27 -8.10 -8.51 29.65
C VAL A 27 -8.00 -7.35 30.63
N ASP A 28 -6.81 -6.78 30.80
CA ASP A 28 -6.59 -5.62 31.68
C ASP A 28 -7.37 -4.40 31.16
N ALA A 29 -7.41 -4.18 29.84
CA ALA A 29 -8.21 -3.13 29.23
C ALA A 29 -9.71 -3.27 29.55
N THR A 30 -10.27 -4.46 29.37
CA THR A 30 -11.69 -4.73 29.66
C THR A 30 -11.99 -4.56 31.16
N ALA A 31 -11.07 -4.94 32.04
CA ALA A 31 -11.24 -4.75 33.49
C ALA A 31 -11.29 -3.26 33.89
N LEU A 32 -10.52 -2.39 33.22
CA LEU A 32 -10.53 -0.93 33.47
C LEU A 32 -11.90 -0.28 33.18
N LEU A 33 -12.66 -0.86 32.25
CA LEU A 33 -13.96 -0.32 31.82
C LEU A 33 -15.10 -0.65 32.79
N GLY A 34 -14.99 -1.73 33.58
CA GLY A 34 -16.01 -2.16 34.55
C GLY A 34 -16.14 -1.33 35.85
N GLY A 35 -15.48 -0.17 35.96
CA GLY A 35 -15.51 0.71 37.13
C GLY A 35 -16.72 1.66 37.19
N PRO A 36 -16.96 2.34 38.33
CA PRO A 36 -18.13 3.22 38.53
C PRO A 36 -18.15 4.43 37.58
N ASP A 37 -19.36 4.83 37.17
CA ASP A 37 -19.61 6.02 36.33
C ASP A 37 -19.28 7.31 37.11
N GLY A 38 -18.53 8.24 36.51
CA GLY A 38 -18.18 9.52 37.16
C GLY A 38 -16.99 10.28 36.55
N SER A 39 -16.36 11.16 37.34
CA SER A 39 -15.27 12.07 36.92
C SER A 39 -13.98 11.38 36.46
N GLN A 40 -13.81 10.08 36.75
CA GLN A 40 -12.64 9.28 36.35
C GLN A 40 -12.87 8.47 35.06
N MET A 41 -14.02 8.63 34.40
CA MET A 41 -14.34 7.86 33.19
C MET A 41 -13.31 8.12 32.06
N ALA A 42 -12.94 9.39 31.83
CA ALA A 42 -11.97 9.75 30.79
C ALA A 42 -10.63 9.03 30.98
N ASP A 43 -10.07 9.07 32.19
CA ASP A 43 -8.78 8.43 32.51
C ASP A 43 -8.83 6.90 32.34
N ARG A 44 -9.92 6.25 32.80
CA ARG A 44 -10.08 4.80 32.67
C ARG A 44 -10.21 4.37 31.21
N VAL A 45 -11.03 5.09 30.43
CA VAL A 45 -11.23 4.82 29.01
C VAL A 45 -9.94 5.05 28.23
N ALA A 46 -9.21 6.14 28.52
CA ALA A 46 -7.92 6.42 27.90
C ALA A 46 -6.88 5.35 28.24
N ALA A 47 -6.83 4.87 29.48
CA ALA A 47 -5.95 3.79 29.89
C ALA A 47 -6.30 2.47 29.17
N ALA A 48 -7.60 2.12 29.07
CA ALA A 48 -8.06 0.96 28.33
C ALA A 48 -7.71 1.05 26.84
N ALA A 49 -7.93 2.22 26.21
CA ALA A 49 -7.55 2.48 24.83
C ALA A 49 -6.03 2.30 24.63
N GLY A 50 -5.21 2.78 25.58
CA GLY A 50 -3.75 2.60 25.55
C GLY A 50 -3.31 1.13 25.61
N GLN A 51 -3.96 0.31 26.44
CA GLN A 51 -3.68 -1.14 26.50
C GLN A 51 -4.04 -1.85 25.18
N ILE A 52 -5.18 -1.52 24.59
CA ILE A 52 -5.61 -2.11 23.32
C ILE A 52 -4.74 -1.62 22.15
N ALA A 53 -4.32 -0.35 22.17
CA ALA A 53 -3.38 0.19 21.18
C ALA A 53 -2.00 -0.47 21.27
N GLU A 54 -1.53 -0.84 22.47
CA GLU A 54 -0.31 -1.63 22.61
C GLU A 54 -0.48 -3.06 22.07
N ALA A 55 -1.64 -3.69 22.28
CA ALA A 55 -1.95 -4.97 21.68
C ALA A 55 -2.01 -4.88 20.13
N ASP A 56 -2.57 -3.80 19.59
CA ASP A 56 -2.54 -3.48 18.15
C ASP A 56 -1.10 -3.41 17.62
N ARG A 57 -0.22 -2.69 18.33
CA ARG A 57 1.19 -2.57 17.98
C ARG A 57 1.91 -3.93 17.98
N LEU A 58 1.64 -4.79 18.97
CA LEU A 58 2.19 -6.15 19.00
C LEU A 58 1.70 -6.99 17.82
N LEU A 59 0.42 -6.87 17.48
CA LEU A 59 -0.23 -7.57 16.35
C LEU A 59 0.11 -6.98 14.98
N GLY A 60 0.73 -5.80 14.92
CA GLY A 60 1.20 -5.18 13.69
C GLY A 60 2.35 -5.94 13.02
N GLY A 61 2.55 -5.67 11.73
CA GLY A 61 3.68 -6.19 10.96
C GLY A 61 3.75 -7.71 10.83
N LEU A 62 4.89 -8.20 10.34
CA LEU A 62 5.13 -9.64 10.19
C LEU A 62 5.14 -10.39 11.55
N PRO A 63 5.77 -9.89 12.63
CA PRO A 63 5.80 -10.62 13.88
C PRO A 63 4.40 -10.85 14.48
N GLY A 64 3.51 -9.86 14.39
CA GLY A 64 2.12 -10.00 14.84
C GLY A 64 1.32 -10.99 13.98
N LEU A 65 1.51 -10.95 12.66
CA LEU A 65 0.95 -11.96 11.75
C LEU A 65 1.42 -13.38 12.12
N LEU A 66 2.71 -13.57 12.40
CA LEU A 66 3.26 -14.86 12.79
C LEU A 66 2.70 -15.35 14.14
N ALA A 67 2.42 -14.45 15.08
CA ALA A 67 1.76 -14.81 16.34
C ALA A 67 0.35 -15.36 16.11
N LEU A 68 -0.43 -14.71 15.24
CA LEU A 68 -1.77 -15.17 14.84
C LEU A 68 -1.71 -16.48 14.04
N ASP A 69 -0.70 -16.63 13.18
CA ASP A 69 -0.61 -17.79 12.28
C ASP A 69 -0.17 -19.06 12.99
N ARG A 70 0.79 -18.95 13.91
CA ARG A 70 1.35 -20.09 14.65
C ARG A 70 0.40 -20.62 15.73
N ASP A 71 -0.55 -19.80 16.19
CA ASP A 71 -1.58 -20.15 17.16
C ASP A 71 -2.97 -19.92 16.57
N SER A 72 -3.52 -20.96 15.92
CA SER A 72 -4.82 -20.89 15.23
C SER A 72 -6.00 -20.52 16.12
N GLY A 73 -5.86 -20.61 17.46
CA GLY A 73 -6.88 -20.22 18.42
C GLY A 73 -6.72 -18.79 18.95
N LEU A 74 -5.62 -18.10 18.65
CA LEU A 74 -5.34 -16.76 19.19
C LEU A 74 -6.34 -15.72 18.69
N ALA A 75 -6.62 -15.67 17.38
CA ALA A 75 -7.59 -14.73 16.81
C ALA A 75 -8.97 -14.86 17.47
N GLY A 76 -9.46 -16.10 17.67
CA GLY A 76 -10.73 -16.35 18.35
C GLY A 76 -10.74 -15.92 19.81
N ARG A 77 -9.64 -16.10 20.54
CA ARG A 77 -9.50 -15.64 21.93
C ARG A 77 -9.43 -14.12 22.04
N ILE A 78 -8.76 -13.44 21.11
CA ILE A 78 -8.75 -11.97 21.03
C ILE A 78 -10.16 -11.45 20.79
N THR A 79 -10.87 -12.00 19.80
CA THR A 79 -12.27 -11.63 19.53
C THR A 79 -13.16 -11.86 20.75
N ALA A 80 -12.99 -12.98 21.46
CA ALA A 80 -13.75 -13.25 22.68
C ALA A 80 -13.42 -12.27 23.82
N ALA A 81 -12.16 -11.86 23.98
CA ALA A 81 -11.75 -10.89 25.01
C ALA A 81 -12.33 -9.49 24.78
N LEU A 82 -12.63 -9.14 23.51
CA LEU A 82 -13.17 -7.85 23.11
C LEU A 82 -14.69 -7.87 22.87
N ALA A 83 -15.36 -9.02 23.03
CA ALA A 83 -16.75 -9.22 22.61
C ALA A 83 -17.75 -8.28 23.30
N ASP A 84 -17.53 -7.95 24.58
CA ASP A 84 -18.43 -7.11 25.37
C ASP A 84 -18.14 -5.60 25.20
N LEU A 85 -17.01 -5.22 24.57
CA LEU A 85 -16.60 -3.82 24.46
C LEU A 85 -17.56 -2.94 23.66
N PRO A 86 -18.12 -3.37 22.52
CA PRO A 86 -19.08 -2.55 21.78
C PRO A 86 -20.28 -2.12 22.63
N ASP A 87 -20.84 -3.03 23.43
CA ASP A 87 -21.97 -2.75 24.31
C ASP A 87 -21.57 -1.83 25.47
N GLN A 88 -20.38 -2.03 26.04
CA GLN A 88 -19.83 -1.13 27.07
C GLN A 88 -19.61 0.29 26.54
N ILE A 89 -19.05 0.42 25.33
CA ILE A 89 -18.85 1.70 24.63
C ILE A 89 -20.19 2.41 24.43
N ALA A 90 -21.20 1.72 23.90
CA ALA A 90 -22.53 2.30 23.71
C ALA A 90 -23.17 2.76 25.02
N GLY A 91 -22.97 2.01 26.12
CA GLY A 91 -23.41 2.38 27.45
C GLY A 91 -22.77 3.69 27.95
N MET A 92 -21.45 3.82 27.77
CA MET A 92 -20.68 5.02 28.15
C MET A 92 -21.06 6.25 27.29
N GLU A 93 -21.29 6.06 25.99
CA GLU A 93 -21.78 7.11 25.09
C GLU A 93 -23.15 7.64 25.56
N ALA A 94 -24.07 6.75 25.93
CA ALA A 94 -25.38 7.14 26.45
C ALA A 94 -25.29 7.88 27.80
N VAL A 95 -24.28 7.58 28.64
CA VAL A 95 -24.01 8.35 29.87
C VAL A 95 -23.55 9.76 29.53
N LEU A 96 -22.62 9.93 28.58
CA LEU A 96 -22.14 11.25 28.16
C LEU A 96 -23.24 12.10 27.53
N GLU A 97 -24.06 11.52 26.66
CA GLU A 97 -25.18 12.23 26.04
C GLU A 97 -26.17 12.76 27.10
N ARG A 98 -26.45 11.98 28.14
CA ARG A 98 -27.28 12.44 29.28
C ARG A 98 -26.63 13.58 30.06
N ARG A 99 -25.30 13.56 30.25
CA ARG A 99 -24.57 14.64 30.95
C ARG A 99 -24.60 15.95 30.16
N VAL A 100 -24.46 15.88 28.84
CA VAL A 100 -24.58 17.05 27.95
C VAL A 100 -25.98 17.66 28.00
N THR A 101 -27.03 16.83 28.01
CA THR A 101 -28.42 17.29 27.95
C THR A 101 -28.98 17.79 29.29
N THR A 102 -28.43 17.36 30.43
CA THR A 102 -28.93 17.73 31.77
C THR A 102 -28.24 18.93 32.41
N PHE A 103 -27.11 19.39 31.85
CA PHE A 103 -26.36 20.63 32.15
C PHE A 103 -26.69 21.31 33.50
N ASP A 104 -26.22 20.75 34.63
CA ASP A 104 -26.47 21.30 35.97
C ASP A 104 -25.35 22.23 36.49
N GLY A 105 -24.34 22.50 35.66
CA GLY A 105 -23.20 23.36 35.99
C GLY A 105 -22.16 22.74 36.93
N SER A 106 -22.28 21.46 37.28
CA SER A 106 -21.32 20.74 38.14
C SER A 106 -20.23 19.99 37.35
N ASP A 107 -20.46 19.69 36.08
CA ASP A 107 -19.47 19.11 35.17
C ASP A 107 -18.81 20.19 34.31
N SER A 108 -17.47 20.27 34.34
CA SER A 108 -16.72 21.11 33.42
C SER A 108 -16.86 20.56 32.01
N SER A 109 -17.17 21.41 31.02
CA SER A 109 -17.16 21.11 29.58
C SER A 109 -15.94 20.25 29.18
N ASP A 110 -14.78 20.59 29.73
CA ASP A 110 -13.49 19.93 29.51
C ASP A 110 -13.50 18.43 29.87
N GLY A 111 -14.25 18.03 30.90
CA GLY A 111 -14.31 16.63 31.35
C GLY A 111 -15.16 15.75 30.44
N VAL A 112 -16.21 16.32 29.84
CA VAL A 112 -17.06 15.63 28.85
C VAL A 112 -16.30 15.50 27.53
N GLU A 113 -15.59 16.55 27.10
CA GLU A 113 -14.78 16.54 25.89
C GLU A 113 -13.63 15.52 25.98
N ALA A 114 -12.90 15.50 27.11
CA ALA A 114 -11.84 14.52 27.35
C ALA A 114 -12.36 13.08 27.34
N ALA A 115 -13.54 12.84 27.94
CA ALA A 115 -14.15 11.52 27.93
C ALA A 115 -14.61 11.09 26.53
N ASN A 116 -15.16 12.01 25.74
CA ASN A 116 -15.53 11.74 24.34
C ASN A 116 -14.30 11.41 23.49
N ALA A 117 -13.23 12.19 23.62
CA ALA A 117 -11.96 11.93 22.92
C ALA A 117 -11.37 10.56 23.31
N ALA A 118 -11.42 10.20 24.59
CA ALA A 118 -10.98 8.89 25.06
C ALA A 118 -11.82 7.74 24.46
N LEU A 119 -13.15 7.91 24.34
CA LEU A 119 -14.03 6.91 23.72
C LEU A 119 -13.77 6.75 22.22
N VAL A 120 -13.49 7.83 21.51
CA VAL A 120 -13.06 7.77 20.10
C VAL A 120 -11.78 6.94 19.98
N GLY A 121 -10.77 7.24 20.80
CA GLY A 121 -9.52 6.47 20.83
C GLY A 121 -9.72 4.99 21.19
N LEU A 122 -10.65 4.68 22.11
CA LEU A 122 -11.00 3.29 22.43
C LEU A 122 -11.64 2.58 21.24
N ARG A 123 -12.57 3.22 20.53
CA ARG A 123 -13.23 2.68 19.32
C ARG A 123 -12.21 2.41 18.22
N ASP A 124 -11.28 3.34 18.01
CA ASP A 124 -10.21 3.20 17.02
C ASP A 124 -9.29 2.02 17.36
N ALA A 125 -8.88 1.89 18.63
CA ALA A 125 -8.02 0.80 19.07
C ALA A 125 -8.71 -0.58 18.93
N VAL A 126 -9.98 -0.69 19.32
CA VAL A 126 -10.76 -1.92 19.14
C VAL A 126 -10.93 -2.26 17.66
N TRP A 127 -11.18 -1.25 16.82
CA TRP A 127 -11.28 -1.41 15.37
C TRP A 127 -9.96 -1.91 14.77
N ALA A 128 -8.84 -1.29 15.12
CA ALA A 128 -7.52 -1.67 14.62
C ALA A 128 -7.22 -3.16 14.90
N VAL A 129 -7.45 -3.62 16.14
CA VAL A 129 -7.23 -5.04 16.49
C VAL A 129 -8.18 -5.98 15.73
N THR A 130 -9.47 -5.68 15.71
CA THR A 130 -10.50 -6.61 15.22
C THR A 130 -10.68 -6.62 13.71
N ARG A 131 -10.60 -5.44 13.07
CA ARG A 131 -10.81 -5.26 11.64
C ARG A 131 -9.50 -5.21 10.88
N ASP A 132 -8.51 -4.45 11.36
CA ASP A 132 -7.26 -4.30 10.61
C ASP A 132 -6.30 -5.48 10.84
N ARG A 133 -6.01 -5.85 12.09
CA ARG A 133 -5.05 -6.95 12.38
C ARG A 133 -5.63 -8.33 12.11
N ILE A 134 -6.76 -8.66 12.74
CA ILE A 134 -7.41 -9.97 12.51
C ILE A 134 -7.92 -10.07 11.06
N GLY A 135 -8.51 -9.02 10.51
CA GLY A 135 -8.95 -9.01 9.12
C GLY A 135 -7.79 -9.18 8.13
N THR A 136 -6.65 -8.52 8.36
CA THR A 136 -5.43 -8.77 7.57
C THR A 136 -4.97 -10.22 7.67
N HIS A 137 -4.95 -10.82 8.87
CA HIS A 137 -4.59 -12.22 9.02
C HIS A 137 -5.53 -13.15 8.23
N VAL A 138 -6.84 -12.94 8.30
CA VAL A 138 -7.83 -13.69 7.50
C VAL A 138 -7.57 -13.52 6.00
N GLY A 139 -7.31 -12.29 5.55
CA GLY A 139 -6.98 -11.99 4.17
C GLY A 139 -5.70 -12.67 3.69
N VAL A 140 -4.64 -12.66 4.50
CA VAL A 140 -3.40 -13.40 4.23
C VAL A 140 -3.67 -14.89 4.11
N VAL A 141 -4.46 -15.48 5.02
CA VAL A 141 -4.85 -16.90 4.96
C VAL A 141 -5.60 -17.20 3.66
N SER A 142 -6.46 -16.29 3.20
CA SER A 142 -7.21 -16.46 1.94
C SER A 142 -6.34 -16.45 0.68
N LEU A 143 -5.17 -15.80 0.73
CA LEU A 143 -4.19 -15.73 -0.36
C LEU A 143 -3.25 -16.94 -0.40
N ARG A 144 -3.22 -17.77 0.64
CA ARG A 144 -2.31 -18.93 0.69
C ARG A 144 -2.76 -20.03 -0.26
N SER A 145 -1.77 -20.67 -0.87
CA SER A 145 -2.01 -21.94 -1.56
C SER A 145 -2.45 -23.01 -0.57
N SER A 146 -3.50 -23.75 -0.92
CA SER A 146 -3.94 -24.92 -0.17
C SER A 146 -2.99 -26.13 -0.29
N ARG A 147 -2.01 -26.07 -1.19
CA ARG A 147 -1.10 -27.18 -1.51
C ARG A 147 0.35 -26.94 -1.10
N ILE A 148 0.78 -25.67 -1.08
CA ILE A 148 2.16 -25.27 -0.86
C ILE A 148 2.19 -24.27 0.28
N ALA A 149 2.78 -24.65 1.40
CA ALA A 149 2.92 -23.77 2.55
C ALA A 149 4.07 -22.76 2.32
N PRO A 150 3.85 -21.46 2.55
CA PRO A 150 4.91 -20.46 2.47
C PRO A 150 5.87 -20.56 3.66
N SER A 151 7.07 -19.97 3.53
CA SER A 151 7.94 -19.69 4.68
C SER A 151 7.45 -18.48 5.47
N ASP A 152 8.03 -18.21 6.64
CA ASP A 152 7.76 -16.98 7.40
C ASP A 152 8.06 -15.71 6.57
N ALA A 153 9.12 -15.74 5.75
CA ALA A 153 9.43 -14.64 4.85
C ALA A 153 8.40 -14.53 3.70
N GLY A 154 7.94 -15.68 3.17
CA GLY A 154 6.83 -15.75 2.22
C GLY A 154 5.52 -15.21 2.79
N LEU A 155 5.25 -15.42 4.08
CA LEU A 155 4.13 -14.78 4.79
C LEU A 155 4.29 -13.25 4.85
N GLY A 156 5.51 -12.74 4.95
CA GLY A 156 5.80 -11.31 4.82
C GLY A 156 5.43 -10.74 3.45
N VAL A 157 5.65 -11.49 2.37
CA VAL A 157 5.21 -11.08 1.03
C VAL A 157 3.68 -11.14 0.91
N LEU A 158 3.03 -12.20 1.39
CA LEU A 158 1.56 -12.31 1.40
C LEU A 158 0.91 -11.19 2.24
N LEU A 159 1.55 -10.79 3.35
CA LEU A 159 1.12 -9.64 4.14
C LEU A 159 1.11 -8.37 3.31
N SER A 160 2.20 -8.08 2.59
CA SER A 160 2.28 -6.93 1.70
C SER A 160 1.25 -7.01 0.56
N ILE A 161 0.99 -8.19 -0.01
CA ILE A 161 -0.08 -8.36 -1.01
C ILE A 161 -1.45 -8.02 -0.42
N GLN A 162 -1.79 -8.60 0.75
CA GLN A 162 -3.06 -8.35 1.41
C GLN A 162 -3.28 -6.86 1.69
N GLN A 163 -2.26 -6.21 2.27
CA GLN A 163 -2.29 -4.80 2.62
C GLN A 163 -2.47 -3.91 1.39
N ALA A 164 -1.78 -4.23 0.29
CA ALA A 164 -1.94 -3.51 -0.96
C ALA A 164 -3.37 -3.68 -1.52
N LEU A 165 -3.93 -4.90 -1.48
CA LEU A 165 -5.30 -5.16 -1.95
C LEU A 165 -6.34 -4.45 -1.08
N SER A 166 -6.19 -4.46 0.25
CA SER A 166 -7.06 -3.69 1.15
C SER A 166 -7.00 -2.19 0.86
N ALA A 167 -5.81 -1.66 0.54
CA ALA A 167 -5.67 -0.26 0.13
C ALA A 167 -6.36 0.02 -1.22
N VAL A 168 -6.25 -0.89 -2.20
CA VAL A 168 -7.01 -0.78 -3.47
C VAL A 168 -8.51 -0.80 -3.22
N ASP A 169 -9.02 -1.67 -2.33
CA ASP A 169 -10.44 -1.72 -1.96
C ASP A 169 -10.97 -0.35 -1.47
N ARG A 170 -10.13 0.43 -0.77
CA ARG A 170 -10.47 1.77 -0.27
C ARG A 170 -10.29 2.88 -1.30
N LEU A 171 -9.34 2.72 -2.22
CA LEU A 171 -9.06 3.70 -3.27
C LEU A 171 -10.03 3.55 -4.47
N GLU A 172 -10.59 2.35 -4.65
CA GLU A 172 -11.61 2.10 -5.65
C GLU A 172 -12.94 2.74 -5.24
N VAL A 173 -13.60 3.42 -6.18
CA VAL A 173 -14.83 4.20 -5.86
C VAL A 173 -16.06 3.65 -6.58
N ARG A 174 -15.90 2.78 -7.60
CA ARG A 174 -16.99 2.39 -8.49
C ARG A 174 -17.03 0.93 -8.94
N GLY A 175 -15.97 0.14 -8.73
CA GLY A 175 -15.98 -1.28 -9.11
C GLY A 175 -15.89 -1.59 -10.60
N ARG A 176 -15.73 -0.57 -11.43
CA ARG A 176 -15.64 -0.67 -12.89
C ARG A 176 -14.37 0.03 -13.35
N ASP A 177 -13.95 -0.29 -14.56
CA ASP A 177 -12.71 0.08 -15.25
C ASP A 177 -11.63 -0.99 -15.13
N SER A 178 -10.58 -0.79 -14.34
CA SER A 178 -9.54 -1.79 -14.22
C SER A 178 -8.73 -1.66 -12.94
N ALA A 179 -8.14 -2.77 -12.49
CA ALA A 179 -7.14 -2.78 -11.45
C ALA A 179 -6.05 -3.80 -11.78
N GLY A 180 -4.87 -3.60 -11.22
CA GLY A 180 -3.80 -4.57 -11.35
C GLY A 180 -2.81 -4.48 -10.21
N ILE A 181 -2.11 -5.58 -10.00
CA ILE A 181 -1.10 -5.72 -8.96
C ILE A 181 0.07 -6.52 -9.52
N GLN A 182 1.25 -5.96 -9.32
CA GLN A 182 2.52 -6.64 -9.54
C GLN A 182 3.09 -7.09 -8.20
N VAL A 183 3.45 -8.36 -8.13
CA VAL A 183 4.17 -8.97 -7.02
C VAL A 183 5.57 -9.29 -7.52
N THR A 184 6.55 -8.54 -7.05
CA THR A 184 7.97 -8.80 -7.37
C THR A 184 8.59 -9.56 -6.22
N VAL A 185 9.23 -10.69 -6.51
CA VAL A 185 9.94 -11.50 -5.52
C VAL A 185 11.37 -11.79 -5.96
N TRP A 186 12.29 -11.82 -5.01
CA TRP A 186 13.69 -12.19 -5.21
C TRP A 186 14.15 -13.08 -4.05
N ASN A 187 15.32 -13.73 -4.19
CA ASN A 187 15.80 -14.73 -3.24
C ASN A 187 14.80 -15.90 -3.02
N HIS A 188 14.09 -16.29 -4.09
CA HIS A 188 13.01 -17.30 -4.07
C HIS A 188 13.45 -18.73 -4.43
N ASP A 189 14.73 -18.93 -4.74
CA ASP A 189 15.36 -20.21 -5.09
C ASP A 189 14.82 -20.95 -6.33
N LEU A 190 13.90 -20.37 -7.11
CA LEU A 190 13.43 -20.96 -8.37
C LEU A 190 14.42 -20.68 -9.52
N ALA A 191 14.56 -21.67 -10.40
CA ALA A 191 15.37 -21.54 -11.59
C ALA A 191 14.61 -20.72 -12.67
N VAL A 192 15.25 -19.70 -13.23
CA VAL A 192 14.64 -18.83 -14.25
C VAL A 192 14.40 -19.54 -15.59
N ASP A 193 15.07 -20.68 -15.80
CA ASP A 193 14.88 -21.57 -16.95
C ASP A 193 13.85 -22.68 -16.69
N ASP A 194 13.15 -22.67 -15.54
CA ASP A 194 11.99 -23.53 -15.29
C ASP A 194 10.95 -23.32 -16.43
N PRO A 195 10.49 -24.40 -17.10
CA PRO A 195 9.54 -24.29 -18.21
C PRO A 195 8.25 -23.52 -17.86
N GLU A 196 7.80 -23.57 -16.61
CA GLU A 196 6.63 -22.80 -16.14
C GLU A 196 6.92 -21.30 -16.09
N VAL A 197 8.13 -20.91 -15.67
CA VAL A 197 8.59 -19.50 -15.70
C VAL A 197 8.70 -19.03 -17.14
N VAL A 198 9.46 -19.74 -17.97
CA VAL A 198 9.70 -19.39 -19.39
C VAL A 198 8.39 -19.29 -20.18
N GLY A 199 7.44 -20.19 -19.92
CA GLY A 199 6.13 -20.17 -20.57
C GLY A 199 5.32 -18.90 -20.28
N ARG A 200 5.61 -18.19 -19.18
CA ARG A 200 4.90 -16.98 -18.74
C ARG A 200 5.62 -15.67 -19.11
N THR A 201 6.84 -15.73 -19.66
CA THR A 201 7.59 -14.52 -20.07
C THR A 201 7.23 -13.98 -21.45
N VAL A 202 6.46 -14.73 -22.23
CA VAL A 202 6.26 -14.47 -23.67
C VAL A 202 5.14 -13.48 -23.99
N ASP A 203 4.28 -13.14 -23.03
CA ASP A 203 3.16 -12.22 -23.28
C ASP A 203 3.65 -10.78 -23.44
N GLY A 204 3.71 -10.28 -24.69
CA GLY A 204 4.13 -8.91 -25.00
C GLY A 204 3.16 -7.81 -24.53
N LEU A 205 1.95 -8.18 -24.09
CA LEU A 205 0.93 -7.23 -23.62
C LEU A 205 0.88 -7.09 -22.09
N HIS A 206 1.69 -7.84 -21.36
CA HIS A 206 1.80 -7.79 -19.90
C HIS A 206 0.44 -7.97 -19.18
N ARG A 207 -0.34 -8.96 -19.61
CA ARG A 207 -1.67 -9.29 -19.05
C ARG A 207 -1.56 -10.26 -17.88
N THR A 208 -2.70 -10.55 -17.25
CA THR A 208 -2.79 -11.49 -16.13
C THR A 208 -2.07 -12.80 -16.39
N GLY A 209 -1.28 -13.22 -15.40
CA GLY A 209 -0.50 -14.45 -15.50
C GLY A 209 0.86 -14.25 -16.17
N SER A 210 1.18 -13.05 -16.70
CA SER A 210 2.54 -12.77 -17.16
C SER A 210 3.54 -12.80 -16.02
N VAL A 211 4.75 -13.25 -16.32
CA VAL A 211 5.92 -13.15 -15.44
C VAL A 211 7.03 -12.41 -16.19
N ARG A 212 7.79 -11.59 -15.48
CA ARG A 212 9.05 -11.02 -15.99
C ARG A 212 10.20 -11.48 -15.12
N VAL A 213 11.31 -11.82 -15.75
CA VAL A 213 12.55 -12.17 -15.06
C VAL A 213 13.34 -10.88 -14.87
N LEU A 214 13.77 -10.64 -13.63
CA LEU A 214 14.59 -9.51 -13.23
C LEU A 214 16.07 -9.87 -13.33
N ASP A 215 16.92 -8.85 -13.29
CA ASP A 215 18.35 -9.05 -13.14
C ASP A 215 18.62 -9.74 -11.80
N GLY A 216 19.54 -10.70 -11.78
CA GLY A 216 19.78 -11.54 -10.60
C GLY A 216 18.73 -12.62 -10.35
N GLY A 217 17.75 -12.79 -11.24
CA GLY A 217 16.82 -13.93 -11.23
C GLY A 217 15.56 -13.74 -10.40
N GLY A 218 15.25 -12.52 -9.97
CA GLY A 218 13.94 -12.20 -9.40
C GLY A 218 12.80 -12.41 -10.40
N LEU A 219 11.57 -12.50 -9.92
CA LEU A 219 10.37 -12.69 -10.73
C LEU A 219 9.33 -11.61 -10.40
N ALA A 220 8.80 -10.92 -11.41
CA ALA A 220 7.66 -10.03 -11.29
C ALA A 220 6.43 -10.69 -11.90
N PHE A 221 5.48 -11.06 -11.04
CA PHE A 221 4.17 -11.59 -11.39
C PHE A 221 3.20 -10.44 -11.56
N VAL A 222 2.32 -10.49 -12.56
CA VAL A 222 1.25 -9.50 -12.71
C VAL A 222 -0.12 -10.17 -12.82
N VAL A 223 -1.08 -9.59 -12.11
CA VAL A 223 -2.50 -9.96 -12.16
C VAL A 223 -3.29 -8.69 -12.39
N LYS A 224 -4.23 -8.74 -13.34
CA LYS A 224 -5.02 -7.59 -13.77
C LYS A 224 -6.49 -7.99 -13.94
N ALA A 225 -7.37 -7.03 -13.70
CA ALA A 225 -8.78 -7.13 -13.99
C ALA A 225 -9.19 -5.90 -14.76
N ALA A 226 -10.05 -6.07 -15.76
CA ALA A 226 -10.65 -4.99 -16.50
C ALA A 226 -12.11 -5.32 -16.81
N ALA A 227 -13.02 -4.43 -16.45
CA ALA A 227 -14.45 -4.59 -16.62
C ALA A 227 -15.11 -3.23 -16.88
N GLU A 228 -15.82 -3.09 -18.00
CA GLU A 228 -16.56 -1.84 -18.29
C GLU A 228 -17.70 -1.59 -17.31
N ILE A 229 -18.24 -2.65 -16.73
CA ILE A 229 -19.35 -2.66 -15.77
C ILE A 229 -18.98 -3.64 -14.65
N GLY A 230 -19.13 -3.20 -13.40
CA GLY A 230 -18.86 -4.00 -12.20
C GLY A 230 -19.32 -3.26 -10.94
N GLU A 231 -19.17 -3.93 -9.80
CA GLU A 231 -19.46 -3.45 -8.45
C GLU A 231 -18.18 -3.30 -7.62
N LEU A 232 -18.23 -2.42 -6.60
CA LEU A 232 -17.07 -2.11 -5.78
C LEU A 232 -16.53 -3.41 -5.14
N GLY A 233 -15.25 -3.70 -5.36
CA GLY A 233 -14.59 -4.91 -4.89
C GLY A 233 -14.54 -6.06 -5.90
N ASP A 234 -15.22 -5.98 -7.05
CA ASP A 234 -15.15 -7.03 -8.08
C ASP A 234 -13.72 -7.21 -8.61
N ASN A 235 -13.05 -6.09 -8.92
CA ASN A 235 -11.69 -6.10 -9.44
C ASN A 235 -10.73 -6.77 -8.45
N THR A 236 -10.72 -6.33 -7.20
CA THR A 236 -9.85 -6.91 -6.17
C THR A 236 -10.20 -8.35 -5.83
N ALA A 237 -11.47 -8.76 -5.92
CA ALA A 237 -11.87 -10.17 -5.79
C ALA A 237 -11.25 -11.03 -6.90
N VAL A 238 -11.23 -10.55 -8.15
CA VAL A 238 -10.53 -11.21 -9.26
C VAL A 238 -9.03 -11.30 -8.99
N LEU A 239 -8.41 -10.20 -8.53
CA LEU A 239 -6.98 -10.18 -8.20
C LEU A 239 -6.64 -11.21 -7.10
N ARG A 240 -7.42 -11.24 -6.01
CA ARG A 240 -7.28 -12.18 -4.88
C ARG A 240 -7.36 -13.62 -5.35
N ALA A 241 -8.38 -13.96 -6.13
CA ALA A 241 -8.60 -15.31 -6.63
C ALA A 241 -7.45 -15.79 -7.53
N ALA A 242 -6.95 -14.94 -8.42
CA ALA A 242 -5.85 -15.28 -9.31
C ALA A 242 -4.52 -15.46 -8.55
N LEU A 243 -4.21 -14.59 -7.58
CA LEU A 243 -3.01 -14.73 -6.74
C LEU A 243 -3.03 -16.00 -5.88
N ALA A 244 -4.17 -16.31 -5.26
CA ALA A 244 -4.34 -17.51 -4.43
C ALA A 244 -4.23 -18.81 -5.25
N ALA A 245 -4.61 -18.77 -6.53
CA ALA A 245 -4.56 -19.91 -7.45
C ALA A 245 -3.19 -20.06 -8.15
N ASP A 246 -2.29 -19.08 -8.06
CA ASP A 246 -1.01 -19.10 -8.76
C ASP A 246 0.00 -20.04 -8.09
N GLY A 247 0.17 -21.23 -8.69
CA GLY A 247 1.08 -22.27 -8.18
C GLY A 247 2.56 -21.88 -8.25
N LEU A 248 2.96 -21.07 -9.23
CA LEU A 248 4.34 -20.62 -9.37
C LEU A 248 4.67 -19.56 -8.31
N LEU A 249 3.75 -18.62 -8.07
CA LEU A 249 3.89 -17.67 -6.96
C LEU A 249 3.97 -18.42 -5.62
N ALA A 250 3.09 -19.39 -5.39
CA ALA A 250 3.13 -20.18 -4.16
C ALA A 250 4.47 -20.92 -3.96
N ARG A 251 5.09 -21.45 -5.04
CA ARG A 251 6.44 -22.03 -4.99
C ARG A 251 7.52 -21.00 -4.66
N ALA A 252 7.42 -19.79 -5.23
CA ALA A 252 8.39 -18.73 -4.99
C ALA A 252 8.40 -18.26 -3.53
N LEU A 253 7.28 -18.40 -2.82
CA LEU A 253 7.11 -18.01 -1.42
C LEU A 253 7.61 -19.06 -0.41
N VAL A 254 8.18 -20.18 -0.87
CA VAL A 254 8.69 -21.26 0.02
C VAL A 254 10.08 -20.96 0.56
N ALA A 255 10.91 -20.20 -0.17
CA ALA A 255 12.28 -19.96 0.25
C ALA A 255 12.32 -19.15 1.57
N PRO A 256 13.19 -19.50 2.53
CA PRO A 256 13.25 -18.80 3.82
C PRO A 256 13.81 -17.39 3.72
N GLY A 257 14.53 -17.08 2.63
CA GLY A 257 15.10 -15.76 2.35
C GLY A 257 14.30 -14.94 1.34
N VAL A 258 13.12 -15.40 0.91
CA VAL A 258 12.33 -14.68 -0.09
C VAL A 258 11.97 -13.30 0.42
N GLU A 259 12.17 -12.30 -0.42
CA GLU A 259 11.73 -10.94 -0.20
C GLU A 259 10.80 -10.53 -1.34
N GLY A 260 9.98 -9.51 -1.11
CA GLY A 260 9.07 -9.05 -2.14
C GLY A 260 8.60 -7.61 -1.98
N SER A 261 8.25 -7.01 -3.11
CA SER A 261 7.71 -5.66 -3.23
C SER A 261 6.46 -5.68 -4.09
N ILE A 262 5.52 -4.78 -3.76
CA ILE A 262 4.21 -4.70 -4.39
C ILE A 262 4.07 -3.36 -5.08
N LEU A 263 3.58 -3.37 -6.32
CA LEU A 263 3.15 -2.18 -7.05
C LEU A 263 1.77 -2.45 -7.63
N GLY A 264 0.77 -1.70 -7.20
CA GLY A 264 -0.62 -1.87 -7.61
C GLY A 264 -1.27 -0.58 -8.05
N HIS A 265 -2.39 -0.73 -8.74
CA HIS A 265 -3.15 0.39 -9.26
C HIS A 265 -4.63 0.04 -9.44
N THR A 266 -5.51 0.99 -9.17
CA THR A 266 -6.87 1.02 -9.72
C THR A 266 -6.95 2.18 -10.71
N ARG A 267 -7.41 1.91 -11.93
CA ARG A 267 -7.40 2.85 -13.05
C ARG A 267 -8.80 3.33 -13.33
N TRP A 268 -8.89 4.64 -13.59
CA TRP A 268 -10.01 5.26 -14.27
C TRP A 268 -9.50 5.79 -15.62
N ALA A 269 -9.85 5.09 -16.68
CA ALA A 269 -9.44 5.32 -18.06
C ALA A 269 -9.88 6.71 -18.56
N SER A 270 -8.91 7.62 -18.60
CA SER A 270 -8.94 8.89 -19.33
C SER A 270 -8.43 8.71 -20.76
N VAL A 271 -7.28 8.02 -20.90
CA VAL A 271 -6.62 7.73 -22.19
C VAL A 271 -6.45 6.22 -22.36
N GLY A 272 -7.03 5.68 -23.43
CA GLY A 272 -6.94 4.26 -23.80
C GLY A 272 -8.10 3.39 -23.30
N LEU A 273 -8.39 2.31 -24.02
CA LEU A 273 -9.53 1.42 -23.78
C LEU A 273 -9.50 0.75 -22.39
N ILE A 274 -10.67 0.43 -21.86
CA ILE A 274 -10.80 -0.44 -20.68
C ILE A 274 -10.46 -1.87 -21.11
N SER A 275 -9.26 -2.34 -20.75
CA SER A 275 -8.76 -3.67 -21.10
C SER A 275 -7.54 -4.04 -20.25
N GLU A 276 -7.25 -5.33 -20.12
CA GLU A 276 -6.11 -5.80 -19.31
C GLU A 276 -4.75 -5.27 -19.79
N SER A 277 -4.56 -5.08 -21.10
CA SER A 277 -3.31 -4.53 -21.67
C SER A 277 -3.09 -3.07 -21.27
N ASN A 278 -4.16 -2.34 -20.96
CA ASN A 278 -4.14 -0.94 -20.56
C ASN A 278 -4.24 -0.75 -19.04
N ALA A 279 -4.62 -1.80 -18.30
CA ALA A 279 -4.58 -1.80 -16.85
C ALA A 279 -3.13 -1.75 -16.36
N HIS A 280 -2.87 -0.92 -15.34
CA HIS A 280 -1.54 -0.78 -14.75
C HIS A 280 -1.29 -1.90 -13.72
N PRO A 281 -0.02 -2.27 -13.43
CA PRO A 281 1.22 -1.73 -14.00
C PRO A 281 1.44 -2.08 -15.47
N VAL A 282 2.07 -1.20 -16.25
CA VAL A 282 2.55 -1.46 -17.63
C VAL A 282 4.07 -1.62 -17.63
N ASP A 283 4.63 -2.42 -18.54
CA ASP A 283 6.08 -2.72 -18.58
C ASP A 283 6.84 -2.02 -19.72
N SER A 284 8.15 -2.20 -19.81
CA SER A 284 9.02 -1.60 -20.83
C SER A 284 9.11 -2.41 -22.13
N VAL A 285 8.38 -3.52 -22.27
CA VAL A 285 8.42 -4.36 -23.47
C VAL A 285 7.99 -3.57 -24.70
N ARG A 286 8.80 -3.66 -25.76
CA ARG A 286 8.63 -2.95 -27.03
C ARG A 286 8.07 -3.86 -28.12
N ALA A 287 7.26 -3.31 -29.02
CA ALA A 287 6.64 -4.07 -30.12
C ALA A 287 7.61 -4.38 -31.28
N ASP A 288 8.71 -3.64 -31.40
CA ASP A 288 9.76 -3.87 -32.39
C ASP A 288 10.74 -5.01 -32.01
N GLY A 289 10.56 -5.63 -30.83
CA GLY A 289 11.40 -6.71 -30.34
C GLY A 289 12.76 -6.26 -29.79
N VAL A 290 13.01 -4.96 -29.69
CA VAL A 290 14.24 -4.44 -29.06
C VAL A 290 14.20 -4.75 -27.57
N VAL A 291 15.18 -5.54 -27.11
CA VAL A 291 15.33 -5.89 -25.70
C VAL A 291 15.92 -4.69 -24.95
N VAL A 292 15.18 -4.23 -23.93
CA VAL A 292 15.56 -3.13 -23.04
C VAL A 292 15.47 -3.59 -21.58
N PRO A 293 16.12 -2.90 -20.63
CA PRO A 293 15.97 -3.18 -19.21
C PRO A 293 14.50 -3.21 -18.78
N LEU A 294 14.16 -4.12 -17.87
CA LEU A 294 12.80 -4.23 -17.35
C LEU A 294 12.49 -3.00 -16.47
N VAL A 295 11.43 -2.28 -16.83
CA VAL A 295 10.84 -1.21 -16.03
C VAL A 295 9.35 -1.41 -16.04
N THR A 296 8.70 -1.24 -14.90
CA THR A 296 7.24 -1.32 -14.74
C THR A 296 6.74 -0.05 -14.10
N ALA A 297 5.61 0.48 -14.58
CA ALA A 297 5.09 1.76 -14.14
C ALA A 297 3.58 1.73 -13.88
N VAL A 298 3.15 2.56 -12.94
CA VAL A 298 1.75 2.96 -12.71
C VAL A 298 1.66 4.47 -12.84
N LEU A 299 0.51 4.96 -13.32
CA LEU A 299 0.25 6.38 -13.53
C LEU A 299 -1.13 6.76 -12.98
N ASN A 300 -1.15 7.88 -12.24
CA ASN A 300 -2.33 8.68 -11.97
C ASN A 300 -2.18 10.02 -12.72
N GLY A 301 -3.22 10.44 -13.42
CA GLY A 301 -3.17 11.57 -14.35
C GLY A 301 -2.78 11.14 -15.76
N ASP A 302 -2.40 12.12 -16.59
CA ASP A 302 -2.18 11.94 -18.03
C ASP A 302 -0.81 12.48 -18.44
N VAL A 303 -0.12 11.76 -19.33
CA VAL A 303 1.05 12.24 -20.08
C VAL A 303 0.56 12.84 -21.40
N ASP A 304 0.33 14.14 -21.40
CA ASP A 304 -0.33 14.87 -22.50
C ASP A 304 0.42 14.74 -23.83
N ASN A 305 1.74 14.70 -23.78
CA ASN A 305 2.63 14.63 -24.94
C ASN A 305 3.10 13.20 -25.30
N HIS A 306 2.43 12.15 -24.79
CA HIS A 306 2.83 10.75 -25.03
C HIS A 306 2.95 10.39 -26.53
N ALA A 307 2.05 10.90 -27.38
CA ALA A 307 2.07 10.65 -28.82
C ALA A 307 3.32 11.25 -29.50
N ASP A 308 3.70 12.46 -29.11
CA ASP A 308 4.90 13.12 -29.62
C ASP A 308 6.15 12.40 -29.15
N LEU A 309 6.19 11.99 -27.88
CA LEU A 309 7.31 11.22 -27.31
C LEU A 309 7.50 9.87 -27.99
N MET A 310 6.42 9.17 -28.36
CA MET A 310 6.53 7.93 -29.12
C MET A 310 7.28 8.13 -30.45
N VAL A 311 7.07 9.27 -31.11
CA VAL A 311 7.72 9.59 -32.38
C VAL A 311 9.13 10.13 -32.17
N SER A 312 9.31 11.12 -31.29
CA SER A 312 10.59 11.81 -31.11
C SER A 312 11.68 10.91 -30.51
N GLU A 313 11.29 10.02 -29.60
CA GLU A 313 12.20 9.07 -28.94
C GLU A 313 12.22 7.70 -29.63
N GLY A 314 11.46 7.54 -30.72
CA GLY A 314 11.37 6.29 -31.48
C GLY A 314 10.88 5.10 -30.63
N LEU A 315 9.87 5.32 -29.78
CA LEU A 315 9.31 4.30 -28.92
C LEU A 315 8.33 3.41 -29.70
N SER A 316 8.47 2.09 -29.55
CA SER A 316 7.60 1.12 -30.22
C SER A 316 6.70 0.42 -29.22
N VAL A 317 5.39 0.67 -29.31
CA VAL A 317 4.36 0.14 -28.42
C VAL A 317 3.37 -0.71 -29.22
N ALA A 318 2.90 -1.81 -28.61
CA ALA A 318 1.92 -2.70 -29.24
C ALA A 318 0.59 -1.94 -29.44
N PRO A 319 -0.09 -2.08 -30.60
CA PRO A 319 -1.30 -1.31 -30.91
C PRO A 319 -2.47 -1.57 -29.94
N GLU A 320 -2.47 -2.71 -29.23
CA GLU A 320 -3.45 -3.05 -28.20
C GLU A 320 -3.23 -2.28 -26.88
N ILE A 321 -2.07 -1.65 -26.71
CA ILE A 321 -1.76 -0.78 -25.56
C ILE A 321 -1.96 0.66 -26.03
N THR A 322 -3.07 1.25 -25.60
CA THR A 322 -3.57 2.58 -25.99
C THR A 322 -3.50 3.60 -24.87
N THR A 323 -3.04 3.20 -23.68
CA THR A 323 -2.76 4.11 -22.56
C THR A 323 -1.44 4.84 -22.76
N ASP A 324 -1.47 6.13 -22.48
CA ASP A 324 -0.33 7.02 -22.37
C ASP A 324 0.72 6.52 -21.35
N ALA A 325 0.31 5.87 -20.26
CA ALA A 325 1.21 5.38 -19.23
C ALA A 325 2.35 4.48 -19.76
N LYS A 326 2.16 3.82 -20.90
CA LYS A 326 3.17 2.94 -21.51
C LYS A 326 4.43 3.68 -21.97
N VAL A 327 4.38 5.00 -22.23
CA VAL A 327 5.61 5.75 -22.55
C VAL A 327 6.57 5.84 -21.37
N ILE A 328 6.07 5.78 -20.13
CA ILE A 328 6.86 5.92 -18.90
C ILE A 328 7.93 4.82 -18.78
N PRO A 329 7.58 3.52 -18.73
CA PRO A 329 8.58 2.48 -18.56
C PRO A 329 9.46 2.32 -19.80
N VAL A 330 8.93 2.55 -21.00
CA VAL A 330 9.70 2.39 -22.25
C VAL A 330 10.78 3.48 -22.37
N LEU A 331 10.46 4.74 -22.05
CA LEU A 331 11.44 5.83 -22.06
C LEU A 331 12.48 5.69 -20.94
N CYS A 332 12.04 5.33 -19.72
CA CYS A 332 12.95 5.04 -18.62
C CYS A 332 13.93 3.91 -18.97
N ALA A 333 13.43 2.81 -19.52
CA ALA A 333 14.26 1.69 -19.97
C ALA A 333 15.24 2.09 -21.09
N THR A 334 14.84 3.04 -21.95
CA THR A 334 15.71 3.56 -23.02
C THR A 334 16.90 4.33 -22.43
N HIS A 335 16.68 5.14 -21.39
CA HIS A 335 17.77 5.81 -20.68
C HIS A 335 18.66 4.84 -19.90
N LEU A 336 18.10 3.79 -19.29
CA LEU A 336 18.88 2.73 -18.66
C LEU A 336 19.77 2.00 -19.69
N ALA A 337 19.21 1.66 -20.86
CA ALA A 337 19.96 1.04 -21.95
C ALA A 337 21.07 1.94 -22.50
N ALA A 338 20.92 3.27 -22.39
CA ALA A 338 21.94 4.26 -22.73
C ALA A 338 23.06 4.39 -21.67
N GLY A 339 22.99 3.65 -20.57
CA GLY A 339 24.02 3.60 -19.52
C GLY A 339 23.83 4.62 -18.39
N HIS A 340 22.68 5.28 -18.30
CA HIS A 340 22.35 6.09 -17.13
C HIS A 340 22.02 5.20 -15.92
N ASP A 341 22.39 5.66 -14.72
CA ASP A 341 21.89 5.01 -13.50
C ASP A 341 20.37 5.16 -13.37
N ARG A 342 19.76 4.35 -12.51
CA ARG A 342 18.31 4.28 -12.32
C ARG A 342 17.67 5.61 -11.95
N ALA A 343 18.28 6.36 -11.03
CA ALA A 343 17.73 7.63 -10.57
C ALA A 343 17.76 8.67 -11.71
N GLU A 344 18.86 8.73 -12.45
CA GLU A 344 19.02 9.64 -13.58
C GLU A 344 18.17 9.24 -14.79
N ALA A 345 18.06 7.94 -15.09
CA ALA A 345 17.22 7.43 -16.16
C ALA A 345 15.75 7.76 -15.92
N PHE A 346 15.28 7.56 -14.69
CA PHE A 346 13.92 7.93 -14.30
C PHE A 346 13.71 9.44 -14.34
N ARG A 347 14.63 10.23 -13.76
CA ARG A 347 14.57 11.70 -13.79
C ARG A 347 14.48 12.24 -15.21
N ARG A 348 15.31 11.75 -16.13
CA ARG A 348 15.28 12.14 -17.55
C ARG A 348 13.95 11.81 -18.21
N ALA A 349 13.43 10.60 -17.99
CA ALA A 349 12.15 10.19 -18.54
C ALA A 349 11.02 11.11 -18.06
N VAL A 350 10.89 11.33 -16.75
CA VAL A 350 9.78 12.14 -16.22
C VAL A 350 9.91 13.63 -16.55
N SER A 351 11.11 14.13 -16.79
CA SER A 351 11.36 15.55 -17.07
C SER A 351 10.82 16.03 -18.41
N VAL A 352 10.63 15.13 -19.37
CA VAL A 352 10.11 15.48 -20.71
C VAL A 352 8.61 15.26 -20.86
N PHE A 353 7.94 14.72 -19.84
CA PHE A 353 6.49 14.57 -19.88
C PHE A 353 5.82 15.93 -19.78
N ASP A 354 4.65 16.09 -20.39
CA ASP A 354 3.73 17.19 -20.13
C ASP A 354 2.48 16.64 -19.42
N GLY A 355 1.84 17.48 -18.60
CA GLY A 355 0.63 17.10 -17.85
C GLY A 355 0.85 16.97 -16.34
N SER A 356 -0.25 16.69 -15.63
CA SER A 356 -0.30 16.48 -14.18
C SER A 356 -0.23 14.99 -13.88
N VAL A 357 0.89 14.54 -13.32
CA VAL A 357 1.21 13.11 -13.18
C VAL A 357 1.66 12.77 -11.77
N ALA A 358 1.19 11.62 -11.28
CA ALA A 358 1.77 10.88 -10.18
C ALA A 358 2.18 9.50 -10.70
N ILE A 359 3.45 9.16 -10.53
CA ILE A 359 4.07 8.00 -11.17
C ILE A 359 4.75 7.14 -10.10
N GLY A 360 4.54 5.83 -10.18
CA GLY A 360 5.34 4.84 -9.45
C GLY A 360 6.06 3.92 -10.43
N VAL A 361 7.35 3.68 -10.23
CA VAL A 361 8.20 2.87 -11.09
C VAL A 361 9.04 1.88 -10.27
N ALA A 362 9.04 0.63 -10.73
CA ALA A 362 9.97 -0.41 -10.30
C ALA A 362 10.86 -0.84 -11.47
N THR A 363 12.10 -1.22 -11.18
CA THR A 363 13.10 -1.63 -12.19
C THR A 363 13.63 -3.02 -11.93
N GLY A 364 14.08 -3.69 -12.99
CA GLY A 364 14.55 -5.07 -12.92
C GLY A 364 15.92 -5.26 -12.26
N ASP A 365 16.73 -4.22 -12.15
CA ASP A 365 18.07 -4.25 -11.55
C ASP A 365 18.05 -4.12 -10.01
N ALA A 366 16.96 -3.59 -9.45
CA ALA A 366 16.87 -3.26 -8.03
C ALA A 366 15.43 -3.46 -7.50
N PRO A 367 14.98 -4.72 -7.32
CA PRO A 367 13.59 -5.01 -6.93
C PRO A 367 13.18 -4.47 -5.55
N GLY A 368 14.16 -4.19 -4.68
CA GLY A 368 13.97 -3.53 -3.39
C GLY A 368 13.97 -1.99 -3.45
N ARG A 369 13.94 -1.37 -4.64
CA ARG A 369 13.86 0.08 -4.83
C ARG A 369 12.56 0.46 -5.51
N LEU A 370 11.99 1.60 -5.12
CA LEU A 370 10.84 2.19 -5.80
C LEU A 370 11.12 3.65 -6.12
N LEU A 371 10.79 4.05 -7.34
CA LEU A 371 10.92 5.41 -7.82
C LEU A 371 9.53 6.05 -7.93
N LEU A 372 9.39 7.26 -7.41
CA LEU A 372 8.15 8.03 -7.41
C LEU A 372 8.40 9.39 -8.06
N ALA A 373 7.44 9.88 -8.83
CA ALA A 373 7.47 11.25 -9.34
C ALA A 373 6.08 11.88 -9.21
N LEU A 374 6.06 13.15 -8.81
CA LEU A 374 4.85 13.95 -8.71
C LEU A 374 5.07 15.33 -9.34
N ARG A 375 4.18 15.71 -10.25
CA ARG A 375 4.18 17.05 -10.84
C ARG A 375 2.76 17.47 -11.20
N GLY A 376 2.44 18.74 -10.95
CA GLY A 376 1.10 19.28 -11.08
C GLY A 376 0.28 19.16 -9.79
N SER A 377 -0.89 19.78 -9.80
CA SER A 377 -1.76 19.94 -8.62
C SER A 377 -2.86 18.90 -8.51
N GLY A 378 -3.14 18.16 -9.60
CA GLY A 378 -4.31 17.29 -9.70
C GLY A 378 -4.12 15.91 -9.10
N GLN A 379 -2.91 15.55 -8.67
CA GLN A 379 -2.56 14.22 -8.18
C GLN A 379 -1.87 14.29 -6.82
N GLY A 380 -1.94 13.20 -6.05
CA GLY A 380 -1.30 13.07 -4.75
C GLY A 380 -0.43 11.82 -4.66
N LEU A 381 0.63 11.89 -3.87
CA LEU A 381 1.41 10.73 -3.42
C LEU A 381 1.81 10.95 -1.95
N TYR A 382 1.57 9.93 -1.15
CA TYR A 382 1.84 9.87 0.28
C TYR A 382 2.70 8.64 0.54
N VAL A 383 3.80 8.81 1.28
CA VAL A 383 4.67 7.71 1.69
C VAL A 383 4.53 7.53 3.19
N GLY A 384 3.75 6.53 3.59
CA GLY A 384 3.58 6.11 4.97
C GLY A 384 4.83 5.42 5.53
N LEU A 385 5.15 5.76 6.77
CA LEU A 385 6.23 5.20 7.57
C LEU A 385 5.65 4.17 8.54
N ALA A 386 5.65 2.90 8.15
CA ALA A 386 5.17 1.80 8.99
C ALA A 386 6.36 1.00 9.55
N GLU A 387 6.15 0.22 10.61
CA GLU A 387 7.18 -0.68 11.13
C GLU A 387 7.67 -1.62 10.02
N ASP A 388 8.96 -1.50 9.67
CA ASP A 388 9.67 -2.26 8.65
C ASP A 388 9.07 -2.16 7.23
N ALA A 389 8.23 -1.15 6.95
CA ALA A 389 7.61 -0.98 5.65
C ALA A 389 7.43 0.49 5.24
N TYR A 390 7.58 0.75 3.95
CA TYR A 390 6.97 1.90 3.30
C TYR A 390 5.66 1.47 2.66
N VAL A 391 4.62 2.29 2.84
CA VAL A 391 3.37 2.18 2.08
C VAL A 391 3.18 3.46 1.28
N VAL A 392 3.15 3.34 -0.04
CA VAL A 392 2.89 4.48 -0.93
C VAL A 392 1.44 4.43 -1.35
N ALA A 393 0.70 5.51 -1.20
CA ALA A 393 -0.64 5.61 -1.76
C ALA A 393 -0.87 6.97 -2.41
N SER A 394 -1.79 7.05 -3.36
CA SER A 394 -2.17 8.34 -3.95
C SER A 394 -3.11 9.16 -3.07
N GLU A 395 -3.69 8.55 -2.03
CA GLU A 395 -4.49 9.22 -1.00
C GLU A 395 -4.19 8.66 0.39
N PRO A 396 -4.38 9.45 1.48
CA PRO A 396 -4.11 9.00 2.85
C PRO A 396 -4.88 7.73 3.23
N TYR A 397 -6.06 7.51 2.66
CA TYR A 397 -6.90 6.32 2.89
C TYR A 397 -6.19 5.00 2.59
N GLY A 398 -5.23 5.01 1.65
CA GLY A 398 -4.41 3.83 1.31
C GLY A 398 -3.22 3.60 2.26
N VAL A 399 -2.96 4.53 3.19
CA VAL A 399 -1.84 4.48 4.14
C VAL A 399 -2.29 4.08 5.54
N VAL A 400 -3.46 4.59 5.97
CA VAL A 400 -3.88 4.62 7.39
C VAL A 400 -4.12 3.29 8.08
N GLU A 401 -4.26 2.18 7.34
CA GLU A 401 -4.30 0.82 7.94
C GLU A 401 -2.94 0.40 8.52
N LEU A 402 -1.85 0.88 7.92
CA LEU A 402 -0.48 0.47 8.26
C LEU A 402 0.18 1.45 9.21
N THR A 403 -0.10 2.75 9.04
CA THR A 403 0.50 3.82 9.83
C THR A 403 -0.29 5.11 9.69
N THR A 404 -0.26 5.95 10.72
CA THR A 404 -0.80 7.31 10.64
C THR A 404 0.23 8.33 10.20
N GLU A 405 1.52 7.96 10.13
CA GLU A 405 2.62 8.88 9.83
C GLU A 405 3.05 8.76 8.38
N PHE A 406 3.13 9.88 7.68
CA PHE A 406 3.48 9.90 6.25
C PHE A 406 4.21 11.17 5.83
N VAL A 407 4.96 11.06 4.74
CA VAL A 407 5.51 12.20 3.99
C VAL A 407 4.65 12.42 2.76
N ARG A 408 4.13 13.64 2.59
CA ARG A 408 3.37 14.04 1.39
C ARG A 408 4.32 14.63 0.35
N MET A 409 4.24 14.15 -0.89
CA MET A 409 4.99 14.76 -2.00
C MET A 409 4.30 16.07 -2.46
N ASP A 410 5.11 17.01 -2.95
CA ASP A 410 4.68 18.28 -3.52
C ASP A 410 4.93 18.30 -5.05
N GLY A 411 3.86 18.46 -5.82
CA GLY A 411 3.91 18.52 -7.28
C GLY A 411 3.99 19.93 -7.88
N GLU A 412 3.86 20.98 -7.07
CA GLU A 412 3.64 22.35 -7.54
C GLU A 412 4.77 23.31 -7.19
N THR A 413 5.41 23.12 -6.03
CA THR A 413 6.45 24.05 -5.58
C THR A 413 7.73 23.87 -6.38
N PRO A 414 8.24 24.93 -7.05
CA PRO A 414 9.55 24.89 -7.68
C PRO A 414 10.66 24.93 -6.64
N ALA A 415 11.65 24.04 -6.76
CA ALA A 415 12.84 24.08 -5.91
C ALA A 415 13.74 25.31 -6.19
N ASP A 416 13.66 25.87 -7.40
CA ASP A 416 14.33 27.10 -7.78
C ASP A 416 13.31 28.10 -8.36
N PRO A 417 12.96 29.16 -7.61
CA PRO A 417 12.06 30.20 -8.10
C PRO A 417 12.57 30.95 -9.34
N ALA A 418 13.88 30.92 -9.63
CA ALA A 418 14.46 31.53 -10.83
C ALA A 418 14.30 30.66 -12.08
N ASP A 419 14.10 29.35 -11.91
CA ASP A 419 13.76 28.41 -12.99
C ASP A 419 12.60 27.49 -12.55
N PRO A 420 11.38 28.03 -12.46
CA PRO A 420 10.23 27.30 -11.94
C PRO A 420 9.67 26.29 -12.95
N GLY A 421 10.17 26.26 -14.19
CA GLY A 421 9.81 25.25 -15.18
C GLY A 421 10.61 23.96 -14.97
N ALA A 422 11.94 24.08 -14.85
CA ALA A 422 12.82 22.92 -14.71
C ALA A 422 12.80 22.30 -13.29
N SER A 423 12.53 23.11 -12.26
CA SER A 423 12.66 22.69 -10.85
C SER A 423 11.37 22.24 -10.17
N ARG A 424 10.23 22.32 -10.87
CA ARG A 424 8.89 22.06 -10.30
C ARG A 424 8.61 20.58 -10.12
N GLY A 425 7.99 20.26 -8.99
CA GLY A 425 7.60 18.89 -8.63
C GLY A 425 8.75 18.13 -7.96
N GLN A 426 8.47 16.90 -7.60
CA GLN A 426 9.37 16.08 -6.80
C GLN A 426 9.54 14.69 -7.39
N ILE A 427 10.76 14.18 -7.27
CA ILE A 427 11.14 12.80 -7.52
C ILE A 427 11.65 12.22 -6.21
N LEU A 428 11.27 10.98 -5.89
CA LEU A 428 11.64 10.32 -4.65
C LEU A 428 12.03 8.87 -4.95
N GLU A 429 13.21 8.46 -4.50
CA GLU A 429 13.62 7.05 -4.47
C GLU A 429 13.49 6.51 -3.04
N LEU A 430 12.87 5.33 -2.90
CA LEU A 430 12.72 4.60 -1.65
C LEU A 430 13.65 3.38 -1.63
N ASP A 431 14.38 3.22 -0.51
CA ASP A 431 15.20 2.06 -0.19
C ASP A 431 14.43 1.07 0.68
N GLY A 432 14.03 -0.07 0.10
CA GLY A 432 13.36 -1.14 0.83
C GLY A 432 14.18 -1.67 2.02
N ALA A 433 15.51 -1.61 2.00
CA ALA A 433 16.34 -2.07 3.11
C ALA A 433 16.22 -1.17 4.36
N LEU A 434 15.80 0.08 4.17
CA LEU A 434 15.60 1.09 5.22
C LEU A 434 14.11 1.41 5.44
N ALA A 435 13.22 0.54 4.94
CA ALA A 435 11.78 0.73 5.01
C ALA A 435 11.28 1.06 6.42
N GLY A 436 10.40 2.05 6.49
CA GLY A 436 9.85 2.60 7.74
C GLY A 436 10.66 3.76 8.35
N THR A 437 11.73 4.22 7.71
CA THR A 437 12.58 5.32 8.22
C THR A 437 12.74 6.45 7.20
N LEU A 438 13.17 7.64 7.61
CA LEU A 438 13.45 8.72 6.64
C LEU A 438 14.78 8.50 5.89
N ASP A 439 15.72 7.73 6.44
CA ASP A 439 17.04 7.49 5.86
C ASP A 439 17.01 6.76 4.51
N GLY A 440 15.95 5.98 4.27
CA GLY A 440 15.72 5.31 2.98
C GLY A 440 15.08 6.19 1.91
N MET A 441 14.88 7.49 2.17
CA MET A 441 14.18 8.40 1.25
C MET A 441 15.15 9.40 0.61
N ALA A 442 15.36 9.27 -0.70
CA ALA A 442 16.16 10.20 -1.48
C ALA A 442 15.26 11.05 -2.40
N ARG A 443 14.94 12.28 -1.96
CA ARG A 443 14.07 13.22 -2.70
C ARG A 443 14.86 14.30 -3.45
N ARG A 444 14.43 14.60 -4.67
CA ARG A 444 15.06 15.57 -5.59
C ARG A 444 14.00 16.37 -6.35
N SER A 445 14.38 17.54 -6.86
CA SER A 445 13.62 18.25 -7.90
C SER A 445 13.87 17.63 -9.27
N TYR A 446 13.05 17.99 -10.26
CA TYR A 446 13.16 17.50 -11.64
C TYR A 446 14.49 17.88 -12.32
N ASP A 447 15.07 19.03 -11.98
CA ASP A 447 16.43 19.41 -12.41
C ASP A 447 17.57 18.83 -11.55
N GLY A 448 17.25 17.94 -10.61
CA GLY A 448 18.20 17.08 -9.91
C GLY A 448 18.75 17.65 -8.59
N ARG A 449 18.30 18.82 -8.14
CA ARG A 449 18.70 19.35 -6.82
C ARG A 449 18.20 18.44 -5.71
N SER A 450 19.01 18.26 -4.69
CA SER A 450 18.63 17.48 -3.51
C SER A 450 17.59 18.24 -2.68
N LEU A 451 16.53 17.55 -2.27
CA LEU A 451 15.48 18.06 -1.40
C LEU A 451 15.34 17.12 -0.19
N PRO A 452 16.25 17.17 0.80
CA PRO A 452 16.27 16.22 1.91
C PRO A 452 14.90 16.07 2.58
N VAL A 453 14.56 14.86 3.00
CA VAL A 453 13.37 14.57 3.80
C VAL A 453 13.79 14.59 5.27
N THR A 454 13.03 15.28 6.11
CA THR A 454 13.32 15.48 7.52
C THR A 454 12.07 15.20 8.36
N GLU A 455 12.23 15.13 9.69
CA GLU A 455 11.10 14.99 10.62
C GLU A 455 10.04 16.10 10.46
N ALA A 456 10.44 17.28 9.96
CA ALA A 456 9.48 18.38 9.70
C ALA A 456 8.57 18.11 8.49
N ASP A 457 8.92 17.16 7.62
CA ASP A 457 8.09 16.73 6.49
C ASP A 457 7.06 15.66 6.90
N VAL A 458 7.20 15.08 8.10
CA VAL A 458 6.31 14.01 8.59
C VAL A 458 5.01 14.63 9.10
N ALA A 459 3.91 14.26 8.45
CA ALA A 459 2.56 14.57 8.87
C ALA A 459 1.90 13.35 9.51
N ARG A 460 0.89 13.59 10.35
CA ARG A 460 0.06 12.56 10.93
C ARG A 460 -1.37 12.66 10.38
N ALA A 461 -1.94 11.55 9.96
CA ALA A 461 -3.32 11.45 9.54
C ALA A 461 -4.26 11.64 10.74
N GLU A 462 -5.32 12.42 10.54
CA GLU A 462 -6.39 12.65 11.53
C GLU A 462 -7.58 11.69 11.33
N ILE A 463 -7.42 10.70 10.45
CA ILE A 463 -8.45 9.71 10.10
C ILE A 463 -7.92 8.31 10.36
N THR A 464 -8.84 7.40 10.66
CA THR A 464 -8.57 5.97 10.81
C THR A 464 -9.32 5.16 9.75
N THR A 465 -9.00 3.88 9.63
CA THR A 465 -9.77 2.93 8.79
C THR A 465 -11.24 2.83 9.21
N ARG A 466 -11.56 3.08 10.49
CA ARG A 466 -12.93 3.12 11.00
C ARG A 466 -13.74 4.28 10.41
N ASP A 467 -13.12 5.44 10.24
CA ASP A 467 -13.82 6.65 9.76
C ASP A 467 -14.11 6.59 8.25
N ILE A 468 -13.38 5.76 7.53
CA ILE A 468 -13.53 5.53 6.08
C ILE A 468 -14.12 4.15 5.78
N ASP A 469 -14.67 3.45 6.77
CA ASP A 469 -15.36 2.20 6.55
C ASP A 469 -16.76 2.47 5.98
N ARG A 470 -17.08 1.82 4.86
CA ARG A 470 -18.40 1.93 4.22
C ARG A 470 -19.49 1.15 4.99
N GLY A 471 -19.11 0.24 5.89
CA GLY A 471 -20.02 -0.74 6.48
C GLY A 471 -20.71 -1.60 5.41
N ASP A 472 -21.97 -1.96 5.68
CA ASP A 472 -22.80 -2.76 4.77
C ASP A 472 -23.49 -1.93 3.68
N HIS A 473 -23.17 -0.64 3.57
CA HIS A 473 -23.78 0.23 2.57
C HIS A 473 -23.28 -0.10 1.16
N PRO A 474 -24.13 -0.04 0.12
CA PRO A 474 -23.70 -0.34 -1.25
C PRO A 474 -22.78 0.74 -1.84
N HIS A 475 -22.77 1.95 -1.27
CA HIS A 475 -21.97 3.10 -1.69
C HIS A 475 -21.53 3.91 -0.46
N PHE A 476 -20.44 4.69 -0.60
CA PHE A 476 -20.00 5.68 0.40
C PHE A 476 -20.96 6.86 0.52
#